data_AF-A3JRR2-F1
#
_entry.id   AF-A3JRR2-F1
#
_cell.length_a   1.000
_cell.length_b   1.000
_cell.length_c   1.000
_cell.angle_alpha   90.00
_cell.angle_beta   90.00
_cell.angle_gamma   90.00
#
_symmetry.space_group_name_H-M   'P 1'
#
loop_
_entity.id
_entity.type
_entity.pdbx_description
1 polymer ?
#
loop_
_entity_poly.entity_id
_entity_poly.type
_entity_poly.pdbx_seq_one_letter_code
_entity_poly.pdbx_strand_id
1 'polypeptide(L)'
;MILSFLAVPAWLLAMNINLDLTLPAIIGAVLVVVYLFIDKQPKTKITHRKRQAVKTHRLLDHDRAGFMRHLRLDAKTVIFDGSNIYYYGHDKGYDAVPLGMLINQLRNEGYRIVCFFDANIYYTLSEHGAFPKSEDHSWALLQDIFGLEPLEIYVMPGGVQADQFILDALKYLPVSFAVTNDQYRDYTARYPTVMRDNRWRKGVVISTTEVQLLHHKLQKQLLLN
;
A
#
# COMPACT_ATOMS: atom_id res chain seq x y z
N MET A 1 27.08 -4.69 33.28
CA MET A 1 27.95 -4.98 32.11
C MET A 1 29.40 -4.49 32.23
N ILE A 2 29.87 -4.02 33.40
CA ILE A 2 31.27 -3.59 33.60
C ILE A 2 32.19 -4.77 33.95
N LEU A 3 31.65 -5.85 34.55
CA LEU A 3 32.44 -7.02 34.97
C LEU A 3 33.01 -7.88 33.83
N SER A 4 32.48 -7.77 32.61
CA SER A 4 32.88 -8.62 31.48
C SER A 4 34.17 -8.17 30.78
N PHE A 5 34.64 -6.94 31.01
CA PHE A 5 35.86 -6.41 30.34
C PHE A 5 37.16 -6.69 31.12
N LEU A 6 37.07 -7.02 32.41
CA LEU A 6 38.23 -7.45 33.21
C LEU A 6 38.55 -8.94 33.07
N ALA A 7 37.66 -9.72 32.44
CA ALA A 7 37.84 -11.16 32.26
C ALA A 7 38.95 -11.47 31.24
N VAL A 8 39.11 -10.64 30.20
CA VAL A 8 40.08 -10.90 29.12
C VAL A 8 41.53 -10.73 29.59
N PRO A 9 41.91 -9.66 30.33
CA PRO A 9 43.26 -9.54 30.89
C PRO A 9 43.58 -10.60 31.95
N ALA A 10 42.59 -10.96 32.79
CA ALA A 10 42.75 -11.98 33.82
C ALA A 10 42.94 -13.38 33.21
N TRP A 11 42.23 -13.70 32.11
CA TRP A 11 42.40 -14.96 31.38
C TRP A 11 43.76 -15.05 30.68
N LEU A 12 44.24 -13.94 30.11
CA LEU A 12 45.58 -13.85 29.51
C LEU A 12 46.72 -14.04 30.53
N LEU A 13 46.59 -13.50 31.74
CA LEU A 13 47.53 -13.73 32.85
C LEU A 13 47.51 -15.19 33.35
N ALA A 14 46.36 -15.85 33.30
CA ALA A 14 46.22 -17.24 33.74
C ALA A 14 46.80 -18.28 32.76
N MET A 15 47.02 -17.92 31.49
CA MET A 15 47.54 -18.85 30.46
C MET A 15 49.07 -19.05 30.50
N ASN A 16 49.81 -18.47 31.47
CA ASN A 16 51.26 -18.62 31.64
C ASN A 16 52.06 -18.51 30.32
N ILE A 17 51.60 -17.64 29.42
CA ILE A 17 52.36 -17.22 28.26
C ILE A 17 53.39 -16.23 28.79
N ASN A 18 54.68 -16.42 28.49
CA ASN A 18 55.78 -15.49 28.81
C ASN A 18 55.60 -14.18 28.03
N LEU A 19 54.52 -13.46 28.30
CA LEU A 19 54.27 -12.10 27.88
C LEU A 19 54.79 -11.22 28.99
N ASP A 20 55.84 -10.46 28.67
CA ASP A 20 56.36 -9.40 29.51
C ASP A 20 55.19 -8.57 30.06
N LEU A 21 55.16 -8.37 31.38
CA LEU A 21 54.00 -7.86 32.14
C LEU A 21 53.49 -6.49 31.64
N THR A 22 54.30 -5.85 30.80
CA THR A 22 54.08 -4.59 30.11
C THR A 22 52.95 -4.65 29.08
N LEU A 23 52.83 -5.72 28.28
CA LEU A 23 51.87 -5.77 27.17
C LEU A 23 50.38 -5.79 27.61
N PRO A 24 49.94 -6.67 28.54
CA PRO A 24 48.55 -6.69 28.97
C PRO A 24 48.15 -5.43 29.76
N ALA A 25 49.10 -4.82 30.48
CA ALA A 25 48.89 -3.55 31.17
C ALA A 25 48.65 -2.39 30.18
N ILE A 26 49.40 -2.35 29.07
CA ILE A 26 49.20 -1.36 28.00
C ILE A 26 47.82 -1.53 27.35
N ILE A 27 47.43 -2.77 27.05
CA ILE A 27 46.11 -3.06 26.46
C ILE A 27 44.98 -2.60 27.41
N GLY A 28 45.11 -2.88 28.71
CA GLY A 28 44.16 -2.41 29.71
C GLY A 28 44.04 -0.89 29.76
N ALA A 29 45.17 -0.18 29.73
CA ALA A 29 45.19 1.28 29.74
C ALA A 29 44.55 1.88 28.47
N VAL A 30 44.83 1.33 27.29
CA VAL A 30 44.22 1.78 26.02
C VAL A 30 42.70 1.59 26.04
N LEU A 31 42.20 0.45 26.54
CA LEU A 31 40.77 0.20 26.63
C LEU A 31 40.06 1.19 27.57
N VAL A 32 40.69 1.55 28.70
CA VAL A 32 40.16 2.57 29.61
C VAL A 32 40.13 3.95 28.94
N VAL A 33 41.18 4.33 28.21
CA VAL A 33 41.22 5.62 27.48
C VAL A 33 40.15 5.67 26.39
N VAL A 34 39.98 4.58 25.61
CA VAL A 34 38.93 4.48 24.60
C VAL A 34 37.54 4.55 25.24
N TYR A 35 37.32 3.88 26.37
CA TYR A 35 36.06 3.96 27.10
C TYR A 35 35.76 5.38 27.57
N LEU A 36 36.74 6.05 28.19
CA LEU A 36 36.60 7.44 28.62
C LEU A 36 36.39 8.38 27.44
N PHE A 37 36.94 8.09 26.26
CA PHE A 37 36.72 8.88 25.05
C PHE A 37 35.30 8.68 24.48
N ILE A 38 34.78 7.45 24.48
CA ILE A 38 33.41 7.14 24.07
C ILE A 38 32.39 7.75 25.05
N ASP A 39 32.65 7.68 26.36
CA ASP A 39 31.73 8.19 27.39
C ASP A 39 31.74 9.73 27.47
N LYS A 40 32.88 10.36 27.13
CA LYS A 40 33.03 11.83 27.04
C LYS A 40 32.65 12.42 25.69
N GLN A 41 32.27 11.60 24.69
CA GLN A 41 31.65 12.15 23.48
C GLN A 41 30.39 12.91 23.91
N PRO A 42 30.29 14.23 23.63
CA PRO A 42 29.14 14.99 24.03
C PRO A 42 27.92 14.33 23.37
N LYS A 43 27.04 13.73 24.18
CA LYS A 43 25.74 13.27 23.72
C LYS A 43 25.10 14.50 23.10
N THR A 44 25.10 14.55 21.77
CA THR A 44 24.45 15.61 21.02
C THR A 44 23.03 15.59 21.52
N LYS A 45 22.67 16.59 22.33
CA LYS A 45 21.28 16.86 22.64
C LYS A 45 20.69 17.23 21.29
N ILE A 46 20.15 16.23 20.60
CA ILE A 46 19.22 16.45 19.51
C ILE A 46 18.08 17.18 20.20
N THR A 47 18.15 18.51 20.19
CA THR A 47 17.01 19.36 20.45
C THR A 47 15.97 18.86 19.47
N HIS A 48 14.97 18.13 19.97
CA HIS A 48 13.72 17.92 19.28
C HIS A 48 13.08 19.30 19.13
N ARG A 49 13.57 20.08 18.17
CA ARG A 49 12.83 21.17 17.57
C ARG A 49 11.55 20.49 17.14
N LYS A 50 10.44 20.83 17.80
CA LYS A 50 9.10 20.33 17.49
C LYS A 50 8.87 20.68 16.02
N ARG A 51 9.31 19.80 15.11
CA ARG A 51 9.00 19.87 13.69
C ARG A 51 7.48 19.85 13.72
N GLN A 52 6.87 20.98 13.39
CA GLN A 52 5.47 21.01 13.03
C GLN A 52 5.27 19.80 12.13
N ALA A 53 4.51 18.80 12.62
CA ALA A 53 4.26 17.60 11.86
C ALA A 53 3.69 18.09 10.54
N VAL A 54 4.47 17.96 9.46
CA VAL A 54 4.00 18.32 8.13
C VAL A 54 2.75 17.49 7.96
N LYS A 55 1.59 18.15 7.93
CA LYS A 55 0.31 17.49 7.81
C LYS A 55 0.37 16.68 6.51
N THR A 56 0.50 15.36 6.63
CA THR A 56 0.55 14.48 5.48
C THR A 56 -0.71 14.69 4.66
N HIS A 57 -0.57 14.68 3.34
CA HIS A 57 -1.72 14.85 2.46
C HIS A 57 -2.70 13.70 2.73
N ARG A 58 -4.02 13.95 2.74
CA ARG A 58 -5.05 12.94 3.11
C ARG A 58 -4.91 11.62 2.35
N LEU A 59 -4.46 11.70 1.10
CA LEU A 59 -4.16 10.54 0.26
C LEU A 59 -3.08 9.62 0.85
N LEU A 60 -2.07 10.20 1.52
CA LEU A 60 -0.94 9.49 2.14
C LEU A 60 -1.27 8.96 3.54
N ASP A 61 -2.29 9.49 4.21
CA ASP A 61 -2.60 9.17 5.61
C ASP A 61 -2.94 7.68 5.81
N HIS A 62 -3.44 7.02 4.77
CA HIS A 62 -3.85 5.61 4.81
C HIS A 62 -3.20 4.74 3.72
N ASP A 63 -2.13 5.24 3.09
CA ASP A 63 -1.43 4.58 1.97
C ASP A 63 -0.58 3.38 2.44
N ARG A 64 -1.24 2.36 2.98
CA ARG A 64 -0.58 1.16 3.52
C ARG A 64 0.07 0.31 2.43
N ALA A 65 -0.54 0.30 1.23
CA ALA A 65 -0.01 -0.37 0.04
C ALA A 65 1.04 0.48 -0.70
N GLY A 66 1.32 1.71 -0.26
CA GLY A 66 2.32 2.56 -0.90
C GLY A 66 1.93 3.07 -2.30
N PHE A 67 0.66 2.97 -2.71
CA PHE A 67 0.18 3.50 -3.99
C PHE A 67 0.56 4.97 -4.17
N MET A 68 0.17 5.81 -3.22
CA MET A 68 0.37 7.26 -3.29
C MET A 68 1.85 7.62 -3.21
N ARG A 69 2.63 6.84 -2.47
CA ARG A 69 4.10 6.98 -2.41
C ARG A 69 4.80 6.62 -3.72
N HIS A 70 4.26 5.66 -4.46
CA HIS A 70 4.81 5.22 -5.75
C HIS A 70 4.02 5.78 -6.94
N LEU A 71 3.18 6.80 -6.72
CA LEU A 71 2.32 7.34 -7.76
C LEU A 71 3.16 7.92 -8.89
N ARG A 72 2.94 7.37 -10.10
CA ARG A 72 3.60 7.86 -11.31
C ARG A 72 2.61 8.69 -12.11
N LEU A 73 2.81 10.01 -12.10
CA LEU A 73 1.93 10.96 -12.80
C LEU A 73 2.04 10.85 -14.33
N ASP A 74 3.13 10.27 -14.82
CA ASP A 74 3.40 10.01 -16.23
C ASP A 74 2.85 8.65 -16.73
N ALA A 75 2.45 7.77 -15.81
CA ALA A 75 1.92 6.46 -16.15
C ALA A 75 0.39 6.50 -16.30
N LYS A 76 -0.12 5.85 -17.35
CA LYS A 76 -1.56 5.61 -17.49
C LYS A 76 -2.00 4.66 -16.38
N THR A 77 -2.89 5.13 -15.52
CA THR A 77 -3.40 4.37 -14.39
C THR A 77 -4.90 4.17 -14.56
N VAL A 78 -5.39 2.96 -14.29
CA VAL A 78 -6.82 2.70 -14.15
C VAL A 78 -7.13 2.56 -12.67
N ILE A 79 -8.09 3.37 -12.22
CA ILE A 79 -8.55 3.39 -10.83
C ILE A 79 -9.88 2.67 -10.74
N PHE A 80 -9.90 1.49 -10.16
CA PHE A 80 -11.13 0.74 -9.94
C PHE A 80 -11.80 1.18 -8.65
N ASP A 81 -13.11 1.39 -8.72
CA ASP A 81 -14.01 1.31 -7.58
C ASP A 81 -14.38 -0.16 -7.38
N GLY A 82 -13.50 -0.88 -6.67
CA GLY A 82 -13.58 -2.33 -6.51
C GLY A 82 -14.86 -2.78 -5.84
N SER A 83 -15.32 -2.06 -4.81
CA SER A 83 -16.60 -2.34 -4.16
C SER A 83 -17.76 -2.20 -5.15
N ASN A 84 -17.85 -1.08 -5.88
CA ASN A 84 -18.94 -0.86 -6.83
C ASN A 84 -18.99 -1.91 -7.95
N ILE A 85 -17.84 -2.24 -8.54
CA ILE A 85 -17.79 -3.24 -9.61
C ILE A 85 -18.07 -4.64 -9.08
N TYR A 86 -17.59 -4.98 -7.88
CA TYR A 86 -17.89 -6.26 -7.25
C TYR A 86 -19.40 -6.41 -6.98
N TYR A 87 -20.05 -5.42 -6.37
CA TYR A 87 -21.50 -5.43 -6.15
C TYR A 87 -22.27 -5.59 -7.46
N TYR A 88 -21.87 -4.84 -8.51
CA TYR A 88 -22.49 -4.97 -9.82
C TYR A 88 -22.31 -6.37 -10.43
N GLY A 89 -21.14 -6.99 -10.25
CA GLY A 89 -20.88 -8.37 -10.66
C GLY A 89 -21.74 -9.37 -9.90
N HIS A 90 -21.84 -9.21 -8.58
CA HIS A 90 -22.69 -10.03 -7.71
C HIS A 90 -24.16 -9.94 -8.10
N ASP A 91 -24.70 -8.73 -8.31
CA ASP A 91 -26.08 -8.51 -8.76
C ASP A 91 -26.39 -9.16 -10.12
N LYS A 92 -25.35 -9.40 -10.93
CA LYS A 92 -25.44 -10.10 -12.22
C LYS A 92 -25.15 -11.60 -12.13
N GLY A 93 -24.83 -12.12 -10.95
CA GLY A 93 -24.51 -13.54 -10.72
C GLY A 93 -23.10 -13.96 -11.12
N TYR A 94 -22.17 -13.02 -11.27
CA TYR A 94 -20.77 -13.28 -11.66
C TYR A 94 -19.74 -12.93 -10.59
N ASP A 95 -20.16 -12.34 -9.46
CA ASP A 95 -19.30 -11.99 -8.32
C ASP A 95 -18.02 -11.24 -8.72
N ALA A 96 -16.85 -11.74 -8.33
CA ALA A 96 -15.55 -11.12 -8.56
C ALA A 96 -15.04 -11.27 -10.01
N VAL A 97 -15.62 -12.18 -10.80
CA VAL A 97 -15.14 -12.53 -12.15
C VAL A 97 -15.00 -11.29 -13.06
N PRO A 98 -16.01 -10.41 -13.18
CA PRO A 98 -15.91 -9.25 -14.07
C PRO A 98 -14.80 -8.29 -13.68
N LEU A 99 -14.63 -8.04 -12.37
CA LEU A 99 -13.57 -7.16 -11.86
C LEU A 99 -12.19 -7.74 -12.18
N GLY A 100 -11.97 -9.04 -11.88
CA GLY A 100 -10.70 -9.70 -12.16
C GLY A 100 -10.35 -9.75 -13.66
N MET A 101 -11.34 -10.00 -14.52
CA MET A 101 -11.14 -9.98 -15.98
C MET A 101 -10.72 -8.59 -16.48
N LEU A 102 -11.38 -7.53 -16.02
CA LEU A 102 -11.04 -6.15 -16.38
C LEU A 102 -9.65 -5.75 -15.90
N ILE A 103 -9.31 -6.09 -14.65
CA ILE A 103 -7.99 -5.86 -14.07
C ILE A 103 -6.91 -6.50 -14.93
N ASN A 104 -7.04 -7.81 -15.19
CA ASN A 104 -6.04 -8.55 -15.96
C ASN A 104 -5.89 -7.99 -17.38
N GLN A 105 -7.02 -7.70 -18.04
CA GLN A 105 -6.99 -7.15 -19.39
C GLN A 105 -6.30 -5.80 -19.45
N LEU A 106 -6.68 -4.85 -18.59
CA LEU A 106 -6.09 -3.51 -18.58
C LEU A 106 -4.60 -3.55 -18.17
N ARG A 107 -4.23 -4.47 -17.26
CA ARG A 107 -2.82 -4.70 -16.93
C ARG A 107 -2.03 -5.15 -18.17
N ASN A 108 -2.57 -6.08 -18.94
CA ASN A 108 -1.97 -6.56 -20.20
C ASN A 108 -1.88 -5.47 -21.28
N GLU A 109 -2.77 -4.47 -21.24
CA GLU A 109 -2.73 -3.29 -22.11
C GLU A 109 -1.70 -2.24 -21.65
N GLY A 110 -0.97 -2.50 -20.56
CA GLY A 110 0.09 -1.65 -20.03
C GLY A 110 -0.40 -0.57 -19.06
N TYR A 111 -1.64 -0.66 -18.57
CA TYR A 111 -2.11 0.22 -17.51
C TYR A 111 -1.55 -0.23 -16.16
N ARG A 112 -1.19 0.74 -15.34
CA ARG A 112 -1.07 0.50 -13.89
C ARG A 112 -2.46 0.35 -13.30
N ILE A 113 -2.64 -0.62 -12.41
CA ILE A 113 -3.91 -0.86 -11.73
C ILE A 113 -3.87 -0.33 -10.31
N VAL A 114 -4.99 0.22 -9.86
CA VAL A 114 -5.25 0.57 -8.47
C VAL A 114 -6.71 0.28 -8.21
N CYS A 115 -7.03 -0.47 -7.16
CA CYS A 115 -8.37 -0.88 -6.81
C CYS A 115 -8.69 -0.44 -5.40
N PHE A 116 -9.65 0.47 -5.28
CA PHE A 116 -10.16 0.95 -4.01
C PHE A 116 -11.34 0.10 -3.57
N PHE A 117 -11.32 -0.32 -2.31
CA PHE A 117 -12.41 -1.04 -1.68
C PHE A 117 -12.86 -0.28 -0.43
N ASP A 118 -14.16 -0.29 -0.18
CA ASP A 118 -14.73 0.18 1.09
C ASP A 118 -14.30 -0.70 2.26
N ALA A 119 -14.42 -0.15 3.47
CA ALA A 119 -13.98 -0.81 4.70
C ALA A 119 -14.71 -2.13 4.98
N ASN A 120 -15.91 -2.32 4.43
CA ASN A 120 -16.74 -3.50 4.64
C ASN A 120 -16.49 -4.62 3.63
N ILE A 121 -15.57 -4.47 2.67
CA ILE A 121 -15.40 -5.43 1.56
C ILE A 121 -15.24 -6.88 2.02
N TYR A 122 -14.46 -7.13 3.08
CA TYR A 122 -14.25 -8.49 3.60
C TYR A 122 -15.54 -9.10 4.14
N TYR A 123 -16.35 -8.31 4.84
CA TYR A 123 -17.65 -8.77 5.31
C TYR A 123 -18.54 -9.12 4.12
N THR A 124 -18.66 -8.22 3.14
CA THR A 124 -19.45 -8.45 1.93
C THR A 124 -19.04 -9.74 1.22
N LEU A 125 -17.75 -9.93 0.99
CA LEU A 125 -17.22 -11.12 0.33
C LEU A 125 -17.53 -12.41 1.11
N SER A 126 -17.38 -12.40 2.43
CA SER A 126 -17.70 -13.55 3.26
C SER A 126 -19.21 -13.86 3.29
N GLU A 127 -20.07 -12.83 3.24
CA GLU A 127 -21.52 -12.99 3.20
C GLU A 127 -22.01 -13.53 1.87
N HIS A 128 -21.37 -13.12 0.77
CA HIS A 128 -21.63 -13.64 -0.56
C HIS A 128 -20.97 -14.99 -0.82
N GLY A 129 -20.23 -15.54 0.16
CA GLY A 129 -19.66 -16.88 0.11
C GLY A 129 -18.33 -17.00 -0.64
N ALA A 130 -17.63 -15.89 -0.89
CA ALA A 130 -16.31 -15.91 -1.53
C ALA A 130 -15.25 -16.60 -0.66
N PHE A 131 -15.41 -16.56 0.67
CA PHE A 131 -14.59 -17.28 1.63
C PHE A 131 -15.36 -17.50 2.96
N PRO A 132 -14.95 -18.46 3.82
CA PRO A 132 -15.63 -18.72 5.09
C PRO A 132 -15.54 -17.54 6.07
N LYS A 133 -16.62 -17.27 6.80
CA LYS A 133 -16.66 -16.19 7.83
C LYS A 133 -15.61 -16.33 8.95
N SER A 134 -15.03 -17.51 9.11
CA SER A 134 -13.97 -17.79 10.09
C SER A 134 -12.57 -17.45 9.60
N GLU A 135 -12.41 -17.10 8.32
CA GLU A 135 -11.10 -16.79 7.75
C GLU A 135 -10.68 -15.35 8.07
N ASP A 136 -9.38 -15.17 8.38
CA ASP A 136 -8.83 -13.88 8.75
C ASP A 136 -8.77 -12.92 7.55
N HIS A 137 -9.23 -11.69 7.77
CA HIS A 137 -9.16 -10.64 6.75
C HIS A 137 -7.72 -10.32 6.40
N SER A 138 -7.32 -10.57 5.16
CA SER A 138 -5.96 -10.36 4.69
C SER A 138 -5.92 -9.82 3.26
N TRP A 139 -4.86 -9.11 2.90
CA TRP A 139 -4.66 -8.70 1.51
C TRP A 139 -4.44 -9.89 0.57
N ALA A 140 -3.96 -11.02 1.06
CA ALA A 140 -3.82 -12.24 0.27
C ALA A 140 -5.19 -12.68 -0.29
N LEU A 141 -6.25 -12.63 0.53
CA LEU A 141 -7.60 -12.93 0.08
C LEU A 141 -8.06 -12.04 -1.09
N LEU A 142 -7.84 -10.73 -1.01
CA LEU A 142 -8.24 -9.82 -2.09
C LEU A 142 -7.38 -10.03 -3.34
N GLN A 143 -6.11 -10.40 -3.20
CA GLN A 143 -5.25 -10.77 -4.33
C GLN A 143 -5.80 -12.02 -5.02
N ASP A 144 -6.13 -13.05 -4.25
CA ASP A 144 -6.60 -14.34 -4.77
C ASP A 144 -7.98 -14.22 -5.42
N ILE A 145 -8.91 -13.52 -4.78
CA ILE A 145 -10.30 -13.36 -5.26
C ILE A 145 -10.35 -12.52 -6.55
N PHE A 146 -9.56 -11.45 -6.62
CA PHE A 146 -9.66 -10.48 -7.72
C PHE A 146 -8.49 -10.52 -8.71
N GLY A 147 -7.46 -11.33 -8.48
CA GLY A 147 -6.25 -11.33 -9.30
C GLY A 147 -5.46 -10.02 -9.22
N LEU A 148 -5.46 -9.38 -8.06
CA LEU A 148 -4.74 -8.13 -7.78
C LEU A 148 -3.31 -8.41 -7.30
N GLU A 149 -2.40 -7.47 -7.54
CA GLU A 149 -1.03 -7.49 -7.00
C GLU A 149 -0.95 -6.68 -5.69
N PRO A 150 0.08 -6.89 -4.83
CA PRO A 150 0.18 -6.25 -3.51
C PRO A 150 0.09 -4.71 -3.51
N LEU A 151 0.56 -4.05 -4.58
CA LEU A 151 0.59 -2.58 -4.70
C LEU A 151 -0.60 -2.01 -5.47
N GLU A 152 -1.59 -2.86 -5.78
CA GLU A 152 -2.81 -2.49 -6.50
C GLU A 152 -4.04 -2.42 -5.59
N ILE A 153 -3.92 -2.79 -4.31
CA ILE A 153 -5.06 -2.89 -3.38
C ILE A 153 -5.06 -1.73 -2.39
N TYR A 154 -6.20 -1.06 -2.25
CA TYR A 154 -6.40 -0.04 -1.23
C TYR A 154 -7.76 -0.21 -0.54
N VAL A 155 -7.74 -0.72 0.69
CA VAL A 155 -8.96 -0.85 1.51
C VAL A 155 -9.11 0.39 2.40
N MET A 156 -10.27 1.04 2.33
CA MET A 156 -10.59 2.20 3.15
C MET A 156 -10.65 1.84 4.64
N PRO A 157 -10.21 2.74 5.53
CA PRO A 157 -10.54 2.66 6.95
C PRO A 157 -12.05 2.78 7.16
N GLY A 158 -12.56 2.23 8.27
CA GLY A 158 -13.95 2.40 8.67
C GLY A 158 -14.36 3.87 8.76
N GLY A 159 -15.55 4.20 8.24
CA GLY A 159 -16.08 5.56 8.21
C GLY A 159 -15.49 6.47 7.13
N VAL A 160 -14.66 5.93 6.23
CA VAL A 160 -14.09 6.64 5.08
C VAL A 160 -14.65 6.05 3.79
N GLN A 161 -15.15 6.91 2.90
CA GLN A 161 -15.71 6.52 1.60
C GLN A 161 -14.62 6.47 0.53
N ALA A 162 -14.61 5.39 -0.27
CA ALA A 162 -13.67 5.22 -1.37
C ALA A 162 -13.75 6.33 -2.42
N ASP A 163 -14.96 6.82 -2.72
CA ASP A 163 -15.24 7.83 -3.76
C ASP A 163 -14.34 9.06 -3.65
N GLN A 164 -14.13 9.57 -2.43
CA GLN A 164 -13.30 10.76 -2.19
C GLN A 164 -11.85 10.51 -2.59
N PHE A 165 -11.33 9.31 -2.31
CA PHE A 165 -9.95 8.95 -2.65
C PHE A 165 -9.78 8.71 -4.14
N ILE A 166 -10.77 8.10 -4.79
CA ILE A 166 -10.81 7.92 -6.24
C ILE A 166 -10.76 9.29 -6.95
N LEU A 167 -11.65 10.21 -6.57
CA LEU A 167 -11.72 11.55 -7.17
C LEU A 167 -10.49 12.41 -6.84
N ASP A 168 -9.99 12.34 -5.60
CA ASP A 168 -8.75 13.02 -5.21
C ASP A 168 -7.56 12.48 -6.02
N ALA A 169 -7.46 11.16 -6.26
CA ALA A 169 -6.39 10.58 -7.06
C ALA A 169 -6.47 11.03 -8.53
N LEU A 170 -7.66 11.01 -9.13
CA LEU A 170 -7.87 11.47 -10.51
C LEU A 170 -7.50 12.93 -10.72
N LYS A 171 -7.65 13.79 -9.70
CA LYS A 171 -7.23 15.19 -9.78
C LYS A 171 -5.75 15.34 -10.12
N TYR A 172 -4.91 14.39 -9.72
CA TYR A 172 -3.48 14.41 -9.97
C TYR A 172 -3.05 13.53 -11.16
N LEU A 173 -3.97 12.78 -11.78
CA LEU A 173 -3.69 11.81 -12.82
C LEU A 173 -4.41 12.15 -14.14
N PRO A 174 -3.87 13.09 -14.96
CA PRO A 174 -4.58 13.68 -16.10
C PRO A 174 -4.81 12.73 -17.29
N VAL A 175 -4.07 11.61 -17.37
CA VAL A 175 -4.19 10.61 -18.46
C VAL A 175 -4.86 9.32 -18.00
N SER A 176 -5.42 9.33 -16.80
CA SER A 176 -6.01 8.18 -16.13
C SER A 176 -7.53 8.29 -16.07
N PHE A 177 -8.20 7.18 -15.77
CA PHE A 177 -9.64 7.14 -15.58
C PHE A 177 -10.04 6.16 -14.48
N ALA A 178 -11.22 6.36 -13.93
CA ALA A 178 -11.86 5.44 -13.01
C ALA A 178 -12.76 4.44 -13.75
N VAL A 179 -12.82 3.21 -13.25
CA VAL A 179 -13.79 2.18 -13.62
C VAL A 179 -14.79 2.06 -12.46
N THR A 180 -16.00 2.55 -12.69
CA THR A 180 -17.10 2.55 -11.71
C THR A 180 -18.41 2.78 -12.45
N ASN A 181 -19.50 2.19 -11.98
CA ASN A 181 -20.86 2.47 -12.43
C ASN A 181 -21.54 3.59 -11.64
N ASP A 182 -20.96 4.02 -10.51
CA ASP A 182 -21.42 5.21 -9.80
C ASP A 182 -21.14 6.47 -10.62
N GLN A 183 -22.06 7.44 -10.54
CA GLN A 183 -21.92 8.75 -11.17
C GLN A 183 -21.31 9.79 -10.22
N TYR A 184 -21.17 9.48 -8.93
CA TYR A 184 -20.63 10.36 -7.88
C TYR A 184 -21.29 11.74 -7.87
N ARG A 185 -22.61 11.80 -8.09
CA ARG A 185 -23.35 13.06 -8.30
C ARG A 185 -23.15 14.06 -7.15
N ASP A 186 -23.11 13.56 -5.92
CA ASP A 186 -22.94 14.35 -4.70
C ASP A 186 -21.58 15.06 -4.64
N TYR A 187 -20.59 14.59 -5.40
CA TYR A 187 -19.23 15.12 -5.41
C TYR A 187 -18.99 16.17 -6.50
N THR A 188 -19.95 16.39 -7.41
CA THR A 188 -19.81 17.30 -8.56
C THR A 188 -19.33 18.70 -8.16
N ALA A 189 -19.91 19.27 -7.10
CA ALA A 189 -19.55 20.60 -6.62
C ALA A 189 -18.12 20.68 -6.07
N ARG A 190 -17.60 19.58 -5.53
CA ARG A 190 -16.26 19.50 -4.93
C ARG A 190 -15.17 19.16 -5.94
N TYR A 191 -15.51 18.46 -7.02
CA TYR A 191 -14.56 17.99 -8.05
C TYR A 191 -14.88 18.47 -9.48
N PRO A 192 -15.18 19.77 -9.69
CA PRO A 192 -15.62 20.26 -11.00
C PRO A 192 -14.56 20.14 -12.11
N THR A 193 -13.28 20.08 -11.75
CA THR A 193 -12.19 19.92 -12.72
C THR A 193 -12.04 18.49 -13.20
N VAL A 194 -12.29 17.50 -12.32
CA VAL A 194 -12.22 16.08 -12.66
C VAL A 194 -13.47 15.69 -13.44
N MET A 195 -14.64 16.10 -12.95
CA MET A 195 -15.95 15.71 -13.49
C MET A 195 -16.45 16.60 -14.64
N ARG A 196 -15.56 17.37 -15.27
CA ARG A 196 -15.93 18.33 -16.33
C ARG A 196 -16.49 17.65 -17.58
N ASP A 197 -15.97 16.48 -17.92
CA ASP A 197 -16.39 15.69 -19.06
C ASP A 197 -16.62 14.22 -18.65
N ASN A 198 -17.03 13.36 -19.58
CA ASN A 198 -17.27 11.93 -19.29
C ASN A 198 -16.02 11.06 -19.52
N ARG A 199 -14.83 11.64 -19.66
CA ARG A 199 -13.61 10.86 -19.94
C ARG A 199 -12.97 10.29 -18.69
N TRP A 200 -13.14 10.94 -17.54
CA TRP A 200 -12.58 10.49 -16.26
C TRP A 200 -13.18 9.17 -15.75
N ARG A 201 -14.36 8.76 -16.23
CA ARG A 201 -15.05 7.53 -15.82
C ARG A 201 -15.33 6.61 -17.00
N LYS A 202 -15.24 5.30 -16.76
CA LYS A 202 -15.72 4.22 -17.62
C LYS A 202 -16.68 3.34 -16.83
N GLY A 203 -17.91 3.18 -17.35
CA GLY A 203 -18.87 2.25 -16.79
C GLY A 203 -18.60 0.82 -17.23
N VAL A 204 -19.04 -0.16 -16.45
CA VAL A 204 -18.95 -1.58 -16.77
C VAL A 204 -20.32 -2.08 -17.22
N VAL A 205 -20.36 -2.77 -18.35
CA VAL A 205 -21.52 -3.52 -18.83
C VAL A 205 -21.20 -5.00 -18.75
N ILE A 206 -22.07 -5.75 -18.10
CA ILE A 206 -22.01 -7.21 -17.99
C ILE A 206 -23.24 -7.73 -18.71
N SER A 207 -23.03 -8.45 -19.81
CA SER A 207 -24.06 -9.19 -20.53
C SER A 207 -23.96 -10.68 -20.16
N THR A 208 -24.79 -11.52 -20.77
CA THR A 208 -24.71 -12.98 -20.58
C THR A 208 -23.42 -13.58 -21.15
N THR A 209 -22.76 -12.92 -22.09
CA THR A 209 -21.62 -13.47 -22.84
C THR A 209 -20.35 -12.68 -22.67
N GLU A 210 -20.40 -11.45 -22.16
CA GLU A 210 -19.21 -10.59 -22.12
C GLU A 210 -19.24 -9.49 -21.05
N VAL A 211 -18.04 -8.99 -20.75
CA VAL A 211 -17.79 -7.80 -19.94
C VAL A 211 -17.20 -6.72 -20.83
N GLN A 212 -17.74 -5.50 -20.76
CA GLN A 212 -17.31 -4.36 -21.56
C GLN A 212 -17.11 -3.10 -20.71
N LEU A 213 -16.22 -2.21 -21.19
CA LEU A 213 -16.08 -0.86 -20.68
C LEU A 213 -16.75 0.16 -21.60
N LEU A 214 -17.63 0.98 -21.04
CA LEU A 214 -18.20 2.11 -21.74
C LEU A 214 -17.14 3.19 -21.96
N HIS A 215 -17.13 3.76 -23.16
CA HIS A 215 -16.21 4.83 -23.56
C HIS A 215 -14.72 4.45 -23.48
N HIS A 216 -14.41 3.16 -23.51
CA HIS A 216 -13.07 2.62 -23.62
C HIS A 216 -13.10 1.28 -24.37
N LYS A 217 -12.36 1.18 -25.47
CA LYS A 217 -12.28 -0.05 -26.26
C LYS A 217 -11.11 -0.91 -25.75
N LEU A 218 -11.43 -2.04 -25.14
CA LEU A 218 -10.44 -3.06 -24.77
C LEU A 218 -9.79 -3.65 -26.02
N GLN A 219 -8.50 -3.99 -25.91
CA GLN A 219 -7.74 -4.65 -26.99
C GLN A 219 -8.24 -6.07 -27.27
N LYS A 220 -8.73 -6.76 -26.22
CA LYS A 220 -9.34 -8.09 -26.31
C LYS A 220 -10.73 -8.05 -25.70
N GLN A 221 -11.67 -8.74 -26.36
CA GLN A 221 -13.02 -8.94 -25.84
C GLN A 221 -12.96 -9.89 -24.62
N LEU A 222 -13.72 -9.55 -23.58
CA LEU A 222 -13.79 -10.32 -22.35
C LEU A 222 -15.06 -11.15 -22.36
N LEU A 223 -14.93 -12.43 -22.68
CA LEU A 223 -16.07 -13.35 -22.75
C LEU A 223 -16.30 -14.03 -21.40
N LEU A 224 -17.56 -14.06 -20.97
CA LEU A 224 -18.00 -14.81 -19.79
C LEU A 224 -18.31 -16.24 -20.25
N ASN A 225 -17.66 -17.20 -19.59
CA ASN A 225 -17.87 -18.63 -19.83
C ASN A 225 -18.97 -19.18 -18.94
#